data_AF-A0A087TEB9-F1
#
_entry.id   AF-A0A087TEB9-F1
#
_cell.length_a   1.000
_cell.length_b   1.000
_cell.length_c   1.000
_cell.angle_alpha   90.00
_cell.angle_beta   90.00
_cell.angle_gamma   90.00
#
_symmetry.space_group_name_H-M   'P 1'
#
loop_
_entity.id
_entity.type
_entity.pdbx_description
1 polymer ?
#
loop_
_entity_poly.entity_id
_entity_poly.type
_entity_poly.pdbx_seq_one_letter_code
_entity_poly.pdbx_strand_id
1 'polypeptide(L)'
;MRALNDTKFGINWSDYMEQLIKVDASRRNYYKDLGSKFVIEDIIETLSVEADVVNFSNKKLTSLHHFDQLLLIEKIDLSSNYLTSIYPLCFLICVKDINLDNNQLTNLDGLENLQNLKSLSVKKN
;
A
#
# COMPACT_ATOMS: atom_id res chain seq x y z
N MET A 1 9.43 -17.15 4.07
CA MET A 1 8.67 -18.19 4.81
C MET A 1 7.41 -17.58 5.38
N ARG A 2 6.28 -17.64 4.66
CA ARG A 2 4.97 -17.65 5.33
C ARG A 2 4.80 -19.07 5.86
N ALA A 3 4.86 -19.27 7.18
CA ALA A 3 4.63 -20.58 7.79
C ALA A 3 3.18 -21.06 7.65
N LEU A 4 2.30 -20.20 7.12
CA LEU A 4 0.88 -20.44 6.88
C LEU A 4 0.58 -19.98 5.45
N ASN A 5 0.67 -20.91 4.49
CA ASN A 5 0.19 -20.70 3.14
C ASN A 5 -1.35 -20.81 3.16
N ASP A 6 -2.02 -19.70 3.47
CA ASP A 6 -3.48 -19.66 3.71
C ASP A 6 -4.30 -19.20 2.50
N THR A 7 -3.91 -19.60 1.29
CA THR A 7 -4.88 -19.69 0.18
C THR A 7 -6.04 -20.64 0.53
N LYS A 8 -5.91 -21.44 1.61
CA LYS A 8 -6.95 -22.33 2.14
C LYS A 8 -7.99 -21.70 3.06
N PHE A 9 -7.77 -20.48 3.60
CA PHE A 9 -8.65 -19.96 4.67
C PHE A 9 -9.41 -18.68 4.36
N GLY A 10 -9.27 -18.07 3.17
CA GLY A 10 -10.02 -16.84 2.85
C GLY A 10 -9.86 -15.78 3.93
N ILE A 11 -8.64 -15.65 4.48
CA ILE A 11 -8.36 -14.84 5.66
C ILE A 11 -8.54 -13.38 5.29
N ASN A 12 -9.63 -12.79 5.78
CA ASN A 12 -9.78 -11.36 5.78
C ASN A 12 -8.90 -10.79 6.91
N TRP A 13 -7.66 -10.42 6.59
CA TRP A 13 -6.73 -9.80 7.55
C TRP A 13 -7.36 -8.63 8.30
N SER A 14 -8.30 -7.92 7.66
CA SER A 14 -9.07 -6.87 8.31
C SER A 14 -9.81 -7.35 9.55
N ASP A 15 -10.44 -8.53 9.50
CA ASP A 15 -11.24 -9.06 10.60
C ASP A 15 -10.38 -9.49 11.78
N TYR A 16 -9.20 -10.06 11.52
CA TYR A 16 -8.22 -10.38 12.56
C TYR A 16 -7.63 -9.12 13.19
N MET A 17 -7.28 -8.11 12.39
CA MET A 17 -6.79 -6.85 12.93
C MET A 17 -7.86 -6.15 13.79
N GLU A 18 -9.13 -6.18 13.39
CA GLU A 18 -10.25 -5.69 14.21
C GLU A 18 -10.38 -6.44 15.54
N GLN A 19 -10.19 -7.77 15.56
CA GLN A 19 -10.19 -8.54 16.80
C GLN A 19 -9.00 -8.16 17.71
N LEU A 20 -7.81 -8.01 17.15
CA LEU A 20 -6.63 -7.57 17.91
C LEU A 20 -6.82 -6.16 18.49
N ILE A 21 -7.43 -5.24 17.74
CA ILE A 21 -7.76 -3.89 18.21
C ILE A 21 -8.76 -3.93 19.38
N LYS A 22 -9.72 -4.86 19.38
CA LYS A 22 -10.67 -5.03 20.48
C LYS A 22 -9.99 -5.54 21.75
N VAL A 23 -9.00 -6.42 21.62
CA VAL A 23 -8.25 -6.99 22.76
C VAL A 23 -7.23 -5.99 23.31
N ASP A 24 -6.53 -5.27 22.43
CA ASP A 24 -5.51 -4.30 22.80
C ASP A 24 -5.65 -3.00 21.97
N ALA A 25 -6.56 -2.13 22.42
CA ALA A 25 -6.81 -0.86 21.76
C ALA A 25 -5.60 0.09 21.78
N SER A 26 -4.66 -0.09 22.71
CA SER A 26 -3.46 0.76 22.83
C SER A 26 -2.53 0.61 21.62
N ARG A 27 -2.54 -0.57 20.98
CA ARG A 27 -1.75 -0.90 19.78
C ARG A 27 -2.53 -0.77 18.48
N ARG A 28 -3.65 -0.05 18.47
CA ARG A 28 -4.53 0.07 17.29
C ARG A 28 -3.79 0.47 16.01
N ASN A 29 -2.93 1.47 16.07
CA ASN A 29 -2.21 1.95 14.88
C ASN A 29 -1.23 0.89 14.36
N TYR A 30 -0.52 0.22 15.28
CA TYR A 30 0.35 -0.91 14.93
C TYR A 30 -0.41 -2.02 14.19
N TYR A 31 -1.62 -2.38 14.64
CA TYR A 31 -2.43 -3.39 13.94
C TYR A 31 -2.94 -2.93 12.57
N LYS A 32 -3.27 -1.65 12.40
CA LYS A 32 -3.63 -1.09 11.08
C LYS A 32 -2.44 -1.12 10.12
N ASP A 33 -1.25 -0.76 10.59
CA ASP A 33 -0.04 -0.79 9.78
C ASP A 33 0.35 -2.23 9.41
N LEU A 34 0.25 -3.14 10.39
CA LEU A 34 0.46 -4.56 10.15
C LEU A 34 -0.55 -5.14 9.16
N GLY A 35 -1.82 -4.72 9.24
CA GLY A 35 -2.83 -5.06 8.23
C GLY A 35 -2.47 -4.55 6.84
N SER A 36 -2.01 -3.31 6.74
CA SER A 36 -1.53 -2.71 5.48
C SER A 36 -0.38 -3.53 4.88
N LYS A 37 0.58 -3.95 5.71
CA LYS A 37 1.68 -4.83 5.31
C LYS A 37 1.18 -6.13 4.69
N PHE A 38 0.27 -6.85 5.34
CA PHE A 38 -0.23 -8.13 4.83
C PHE A 38 -1.03 -7.99 3.54
N VAL A 39 -1.87 -6.96 3.44
CA VAL A 39 -2.62 -6.66 2.21
C VAL A 39 -1.68 -6.36 1.05
N ILE A 40 -0.60 -5.60 1.29
CA ILE A 40 0.38 -5.29 0.25
C ILE A 40 1.14 -6.55 -0.19
N GLU A 41 1.60 -7.37 0.76
CA GLU A 41 2.28 -8.63 0.43
C GLU A 41 1.39 -9.57 -0.39
N ASP A 42 0.10 -9.67 -0.07
CA ASP A 42 -0.86 -10.49 -0.81
C ASP A 42 -1.04 -10.02 -2.26
N ILE A 43 -1.14 -8.70 -2.45
CA ILE A 43 -1.21 -8.11 -3.78
C ILE A 43 0.10 -8.37 -4.54
N ILE A 44 1.26 -8.16 -3.91
CA ILE A 44 2.57 -8.41 -4.54
C ILE A 44 2.75 -9.88 -4.91
N GLU A 45 2.36 -10.81 -4.05
CA GLU A 45 2.48 -12.26 -4.32
C GLU A 45 1.58 -12.72 -5.48
N THR A 46 0.48 -12.00 -5.73
CA THR A 46 -0.46 -12.30 -6.81
C THR A 46 -0.19 -11.52 -8.10
N LEU A 47 0.78 -10.60 -8.11
CA LEU A 47 1.17 -9.85 -9.30
C LEU A 47 1.84 -10.76 -10.34
N SER A 48 1.51 -10.51 -11.61
CA SER A 48 2.23 -11.12 -12.73
C SER A 48 3.66 -10.56 -12.81
N VAL A 49 4.60 -11.39 -13.25
CA VAL A 49 6.00 -10.99 -13.49
C VAL A 49 6.11 -9.85 -14.51
N GLU A 50 5.15 -9.76 -15.43
CA GLU A 50 5.09 -8.75 -16.50
C GLU A 50 4.18 -7.56 -16.15
N ALA A 51 3.70 -7.46 -14.90
CA ALA A 51 2.80 -6.39 -14.51
C ALA A 51 3.49 -5.02 -14.57
N ASP A 52 2.84 -4.08 -15.24
CA ASP A 52 3.20 -2.66 -15.32
C ASP A 52 2.23 -1.77 -14.53
N VAL A 53 1.08 -2.32 -14.14
CA VAL A 53 0.03 -1.63 -13.39
C VAL A 53 -0.30 -2.40 -12.11
N VAL A 54 -0.41 -1.68 -10.99
CA VAL A 54 -0.86 -2.24 -9.71
C VAL A 54 -1.95 -1.38 -9.07
N ASN A 55 -2.96 -2.04 -8.50
CA ASN A 55 -4.10 -1.39 -7.86
C ASN A 55 -4.15 -1.72 -6.36
N PHE A 56 -3.87 -0.70 -5.54
CA PHE A 56 -3.99 -0.67 -4.08
C PHE A 56 -5.18 0.17 -3.60
N SER A 57 -6.10 0.54 -4.49
CA SER A 57 -7.24 1.40 -4.14
C SER A 57 -8.23 0.72 -3.19
N ASN A 58 -8.80 1.51 -2.27
CA ASN A 58 -9.81 1.07 -1.31
C ASN A 58 -9.37 -0.15 -0.47
N LYS A 59 -8.13 -0.13 0.01
CA LYS A 59 -7.53 -1.21 0.82
C LYS A 59 -7.35 -0.83 2.28
N LYS A 60 -7.84 0.35 2.70
CA LYS A 60 -7.72 0.89 4.07
C LYS A 60 -6.26 1.00 4.55
N LEU A 61 -5.32 1.20 3.63
CA LEU A 61 -3.90 1.27 3.95
C LEU A 61 -3.59 2.51 4.80
N THR A 62 -2.83 2.33 5.88
CA THR A 62 -2.30 3.42 6.72
C THR A 62 -0.80 3.62 6.53
N SER A 63 -0.11 2.62 6.00
CA SER A 63 1.33 2.61 5.73
C SER A 63 1.67 1.78 4.49
N LEU A 64 2.80 2.11 3.87
CA LEU A 64 3.32 1.42 2.68
C LEU A 64 4.50 0.52 3.08
N HIS A 65 4.52 -0.72 2.59
CA HIS A 65 5.53 -1.74 2.88
C HIS A 65 5.92 -2.50 1.62
N HIS A 66 7.20 -2.88 1.49
CA HIS A 66 7.72 -3.69 0.37
C HIS A 66 7.62 -3.03 -1.02
N PHE A 67 7.51 -1.69 -1.08
CA PHE A 67 7.45 -0.94 -2.35
C PHE A 67 8.77 -0.99 -3.13
N ASP A 68 9.87 -1.37 -2.48
CA ASP A 68 11.13 -1.73 -3.12
C ASP A 68 11.00 -2.92 -4.08
N GLN A 69 9.95 -3.74 -3.99
CA GLN A 69 9.72 -4.87 -4.93
C GLN A 69 8.98 -4.44 -6.21
N LEU A 70 8.48 -3.20 -6.27
CA LEU A 70 7.64 -2.69 -7.36
C LEU A 70 8.42 -1.78 -8.32
N LEU A 71 9.76 -1.94 -8.40
CA LEU A 71 10.64 -1.05 -9.16
C LEU A 71 10.21 -0.84 -10.63
N LEU A 72 9.63 -1.88 -11.24
CA LEU A 72 9.26 -1.91 -12.67
C LEU A 72 7.83 -1.43 -12.95
N ILE A 73 7.04 -1.16 -11.91
CA ILE A 73 5.65 -0.69 -12.08
C ILE A 73 5.66 0.71 -12.69
N GLU A 74 4.83 0.89 -13.72
CA GLU A 74 4.65 2.17 -14.40
C GLU A 74 3.43 2.94 -13.88
N LYS A 75 2.39 2.25 -13.42
CA LYS A 75 1.14 2.88 -12.94
C LYS A 75 0.69 2.29 -11.63
N ILE A 76 0.39 3.18 -10.68
CA ILE A 76 -0.06 2.78 -9.35
C ILE A 76 -1.29 3.57 -8.91
N ASP A 77 -2.32 2.85 -8.48
CA ASP A 77 -3.49 3.44 -7.85
C ASP A 77 -3.50 3.16 -6.35
N LEU A 78 -3.31 4.21 -5.54
CA LEU A 78 -3.32 4.20 -4.08
C LEU A 78 -4.52 4.99 -3.53
N SER A 79 -5.52 5.27 -4.36
CA SER A 79 -6.64 6.11 -3.97
C SER A 79 -7.56 5.46 -2.94
N SER A 80 -8.29 6.27 -2.18
CA SER A 80 -9.26 5.81 -1.17
C SER A 80 -8.61 4.97 -0.08
N ASN A 81 -7.50 5.45 0.46
CA ASN A 81 -6.80 4.86 1.61
C ASN A 81 -6.68 5.90 2.74
N TYR A 82 -5.89 5.60 3.77
CA TYR A 82 -5.68 6.46 4.94
C TYR A 82 -4.19 6.81 5.11
N LEU A 83 -3.48 6.98 3.99
CA LEU A 83 -2.05 7.26 3.99
C LEU A 83 -1.80 8.69 4.45
N THR A 84 -0.84 8.84 5.36
CA THR A 84 -0.35 10.15 5.83
C THR A 84 1.06 10.47 5.33
N SER A 85 1.78 9.45 4.85
CA SER A 85 3.10 9.55 4.24
C SER A 85 3.20 8.60 3.05
N ILE A 86 3.95 9.03 2.04
CA ILE A 86 4.24 8.28 0.81
C ILE A 86 5.74 8.09 0.59
N TYR A 87 6.56 8.24 1.64
CA TYR A 87 8.01 8.13 1.54
C TYR A 87 8.50 6.86 0.83
N PRO A 88 7.89 5.66 1.03
CA PRO A 88 8.29 4.45 0.32
C PRO A 88 8.06 4.46 -1.20
N LEU A 89 7.36 5.46 -1.76
CA LEU A 89 7.26 5.61 -3.22
C LEU A 89 8.60 5.96 -3.86
N CYS A 90 9.60 6.43 -3.11
CA CYS A 90 10.91 6.80 -3.63
C CYS A 90 11.66 5.67 -4.36
N PHE A 91 11.26 4.41 -4.16
CA PHE A 91 11.81 3.25 -4.85
C PHE A 91 11.25 3.02 -6.26
N LEU A 92 10.13 3.65 -6.63
CA LEU A 92 9.39 3.36 -7.87
C LEU A 92 9.98 4.10 -9.09
N ILE A 93 11.25 3.85 -9.42
CA ILE A 93 12.00 4.60 -10.43
C ILE A 93 11.37 4.59 -11.84
N CYS A 94 10.58 3.57 -12.19
CA CYS A 94 9.91 3.46 -13.49
C CYS A 94 8.50 4.07 -13.53
N VAL A 95 7.98 4.55 -12.40
CA VAL A 95 6.59 5.01 -12.31
C VAL A 95 6.35 6.26 -13.14
N LYS A 96 5.23 6.27 -13.86
CA LYS A 96 4.77 7.34 -14.74
C LYS A 96 3.47 7.94 -14.26
N ASP A 97 2.56 7.13 -13.71
CA ASP A 97 1.24 7.57 -13.27
C ASP A 97 0.97 7.14 -11.82
N ILE A 98 0.70 8.11 -10.94
CA ILE A 98 0.35 7.87 -9.53
C ILE A 98 -1.01 8.51 -9.22
N ASN A 99 -1.93 7.71 -8.69
CA ASN A 99 -3.18 8.19 -8.11
C ASN A 99 -3.17 8.05 -6.58
N LEU A 100 -3.22 9.17 -5.86
CA LEU A 100 -3.25 9.27 -4.40
C LEU A 100 -4.54 9.97 -3.90
N ASP A 101 -5.58 10.03 -4.73
CA ASP A 101 -6.83 10.69 -4.37
C ASP A 101 -7.48 10.07 -3.12
N ASN A 102 -8.16 10.86 -2.29
CA ASN A 102 -8.84 10.39 -1.08
C ASN A 102 -7.90 9.67 -0.11
N ASN A 103 -6.84 10.36 0.34
CA ASN A 103 -5.94 9.93 1.41
C ASN A 103 -5.91 11.02 2.51
N GLN A 104 -4.85 11.09 3.33
CA GLN A 104 -4.68 12.05 4.44
C GLN A 104 -3.27 12.66 4.40
N LEU A 105 -2.75 12.91 3.20
CA LEU A 105 -1.37 13.35 2.99
C LEU A 105 -1.21 14.83 3.36
N THR A 106 -0.18 15.13 4.15
CA THR A 106 0.17 16.52 4.54
C THR A 106 1.39 17.05 3.81
N ASN A 107 2.21 16.17 3.25
CA ASN A 107 3.34 16.46 2.38
C ASN A 107 3.45 15.38 1.29
N LEU A 108 4.36 15.58 0.36
CA LEU A 108 4.62 14.67 -0.75
C LEU A 108 6.07 14.15 -0.72
N ASP A 109 6.64 14.05 0.48
CA ASP A 109 8.00 13.57 0.67
C ASP A 109 8.10 12.13 0.15
N GLY A 110 9.13 11.85 -0.65
CA GLY A 110 9.35 10.56 -1.32
C GLY A 110 9.09 10.58 -2.83
N LEU A 111 8.57 11.67 -3.40
CA LEU A 111 8.40 11.81 -4.86
C LEU A 111 9.61 12.44 -5.56
N GLU A 112 10.61 12.92 -4.84
CA GLU A 112 11.71 13.75 -5.36
C GLU A 112 12.58 13.02 -6.38
N ASN A 113 12.68 11.69 -6.25
CA ASN A 113 13.53 10.85 -7.10
C ASN A 113 12.78 10.21 -8.28
N LEU A 114 11.48 10.50 -8.45
CA LEU A 114 10.64 9.89 -9.48
C LEU A 114 10.78 10.61 -10.83
N GLN A 115 11.93 10.44 -11.47
CA GLN A 115 12.29 11.14 -12.71
C GLN A 115 11.36 10.84 -13.89
N ASN A 116 10.69 9.70 -13.87
CA ASN A 116 9.78 9.26 -14.94
C ASN A 116 8.31 9.64 -14.69
N LEU A 117 7.99 10.29 -13.57
CA LEU A 117 6.63 10.65 -13.20
C LEU A 117 6.07 11.70 -14.18
N LYS A 118 4.93 11.37 -14.79
CA LYS A 118 4.22 12.20 -15.77
C LYS A 118 2.88 12.71 -15.26
N SER A 119 2.18 11.89 -14.46
CA SER A 119 0.87 12.20 -13.92
C SER A 119 0.81 11.90 -12.44
N LEU A 120 0.33 12.88 -11.67
CA LEU A 120 0.10 12.78 -10.24
C LEU A 120 -1.27 13.35 -9.90
N SER A 121 -2.12 12.55 -9.26
CA SER A 121 -3.40 13.01 -8.70
C SER A 121 -3.37 12.89 -7.18
N VAL A 122 -3.67 13.99 -6.48
CA VAL A 122 -3.67 14.09 -5.01
C VAL A 122 -4.94 14.77 -4.49
N LYS A 123 -6.06 14.59 -5.19
CA LYS A 123 -7.33 15.26 -4.85
C LYS A 123 -7.87 14.72 -3.53
N LYS A 124 -8.48 15.59 -2.72
CA LYS A 124 -9.12 15.20 -1.44
C LYS A 124 -8.16 14.50 -0.49
N ASN A 125 -7.03 15.15 -0.19
CA ASN A 125 -6.07 14.78 0.85
C ASN A 125 -6.17 15.73 2.04
#